data_AF-A0A3D5X4S1-F1
#
_entry.id   AF-A0A3D5X4S1-F1
#
_cell.length_a   1.000
_cell.length_b   1.000
_cell.length_c   1.000
_cell.angle_alpha   90.00
_cell.angle_beta   90.00
_cell.angle_gamma   90.00
#
_symmetry.space_group_name_H-M   'P 1'
#
loop_
_entity.id
_entity.type
_entity.pdbx_description
1 polymer ?
#
loop_
_entity_poly.entity_id
_entity_poly.type
_entity_poly.pdbx_seq_one_letter_code
_entity_poly.pdbx_strand_id
1 'polypeptide(L)'
;MRQILLTIFITGFCIQGFGQQTLSLADCKSLALEQNFKIRIAREDIGTSEALSLSARTNFFPNISANGLYNRSNRKLSLLSGDALVPVVPFSSINPETGQFDPNLDPANTFVFNPISGGMLHDKDGNPVFQNYTWLPQNQFEIGNKNLFMAGANLTQPIYMGGKIRELYRISKLNNKIAELKLTHEQNELMYSVEENYWRVISVQEKVKMLENYINLLSKLKIDLEGLYNEGIIIKNDILRVDVKTNEAQLNLFKATNGLKLSQMALCQLIGLPFETEILLADSLGGNSLEL
;
A
#
# COMPACT_ATOMS: atom_id res chain seq x y z
N MET A 1 -63.50 -7.18 -8.39
CA MET A 1 -63.58 -5.93 -7.59
C MET A 1 -62.22 -5.74 -6.93
N ARG A 2 -61.45 -4.65 -7.06
CA ARG A 2 -61.64 -3.35 -7.73
C ARG A 2 -60.27 -2.63 -7.65
N GLN A 3 -59.63 -2.36 -8.79
CA GLN A 3 -58.81 -1.19 -9.21
C GLN A 3 -57.69 -0.65 -8.27
N ILE A 4 -56.41 -0.70 -8.63
CA ILE A 4 -55.61 0.21 -9.52
C ILE A 4 -55.61 1.68 -9.07
N LEU A 5 -54.44 2.14 -8.60
CA LEU A 5 -53.91 3.52 -8.54
C LEU A 5 -52.44 3.34 -8.08
N LEU A 6 -51.35 3.29 -8.87
CA LEU A 6 -50.94 3.94 -10.11
C LEU A 6 -50.99 5.48 -10.05
N THR A 7 -50.23 6.04 -9.09
CA THR A 7 -49.77 7.43 -9.13
C THR A 7 -48.32 7.48 -9.59
N ILE A 8 -48.21 7.69 -10.90
CA ILE A 8 -47.08 8.15 -11.69
C ILE A 8 -46.32 9.26 -10.95
N PHE A 9 -45.08 8.97 -10.53
CA PHE A 9 -44.08 9.99 -10.21
C PHE A 9 -43.41 10.36 -11.53
N ILE A 10 -43.93 11.41 -12.17
CA ILE A 10 -43.36 11.98 -13.39
C ILE A 10 -41.90 12.31 -13.12
N THR A 11 -41.07 11.63 -13.90
CA THR A 11 -39.69 11.88 -14.20
C THR A 11 -39.44 13.35 -14.47
N GLY A 12 -39.00 14.09 -13.44
CA GLY A 12 -38.11 15.23 -13.61
C GLY A 12 -36.71 14.72 -13.94
N PHE A 13 -36.57 14.04 -15.07
CA PHE A 13 -35.25 13.78 -15.65
C PHE A 13 -34.76 15.14 -16.11
N CYS A 14 -34.03 15.84 -15.24
CA CYS A 14 -33.19 16.96 -15.65
C CYS A 14 -32.22 16.37 -16.66
N ILE A 15 -32.57 16.50 -17.94
CA ILE A 15 -31.62 16.45 -19.04
C ILE A 15 -30.69 17.62 -18.73
N GLN A 16 -29.62 17.35 -18.00
CA GLN A 16 -28.46 18.21 -18.03
C GLN A 16 -27.97 18.09 -19.46
N GLY A 17 -28.43 19.02 -20.30
CA GLY A 17 -27.78 19.27 -21.56
C GLY A 17 -26.35 19.59 -21.21
N PHE A 18 -25.43 18.67 -21.55
CA PHE A 18 -24.04 19.04 -21.75
C PHE A 18 -24.07 20.05 -22.89
N GLY A 19 -24.21 21.33 -22.53
CA GLY A 19 -24.00 22.41 -23.47
C GLY A 19 -22.61 22.22 -24.04
N GLN A 20 -22.49 22.23 -25.36
CA GLN A 20 -21.21 22.34 -26.06
C GLN A 20 -20.50 23.60 -25.57
N GLN A 21 -19.74 23.48 -24.49
CA GLN A 21 -18.84 24.52 -24.03
C GLN A 21 -17.54 24.35 -24.81
N THR A 22 -17.19 25.37 -25.57
CA THR A 22 -15.88 25.50 -26.16
C THR A 22 -14.87 25.63 -25.02
N LEU A 23 -14.05 24.61 -24.80
CA LEU A 23 -13.07 24.62 -23.73
C LEU A 23 -11.79 25.29 -24.22
N SER A 24 -11.34 26.32 -23.51
CA SER A 24 -10.02 26.91 -23.72
C SER A 24 -8.93 26.11 -22.99
N LEU A 25 -7.66 26.37 -23.32
CA LEU A 25 -6.53 25.78 -22.59
C LEU A 25 -6.56 26.12 -21.09
N ALA A 26 -6.94 27.35 -20.74
CA ALA A 26 -7.03 27.79 -19.36
C ALA A 26 -8.11 27.02 -18.58
N ASP A 27 -9.26 26.79 -19.21
CA ASP A 27 -10.37 26.02 -18.63
C ASP A 27 -9.99 24.55 -18.43
N CYS A 28 -9.28 23.95 -19.39
CA CYS A 28 -8.77 22.59 -19.26
C CYS A 28 -7.82 22.47 -18.06
N LYS A 29 -6.94 23.44 -17.85
CA LYS A 29 -5.99 23.46 -16.73
C LYS A 29 -6.70 23.61 -15.39
N SER A 30 -7.68 24.51 -15.28
CA SER A 30 -8.44 24.70 -14.04
C SER A 30 -9.26 23.46 -13.68
N LEU A 31 -9.99 22.88 -14.65
CA LEU A 31 -10.74 21.65 -14.46
C LEU A 31 -9.85 20.49 -14.02
N ALA A 32 -8.67 20.34 -14.64
CA ALA A 32 -7.71 19.32 -14.24
C ALA A 32 -7.23 19.51 -12.79
N LEU A 33 -6.91 20.73 -12.36
CA LEU A 33 -6.46 20.96 -10.99
C LEU A 33 -7.54 20.70 -9.94
N GLU A 34 -8.81 20.92 -10.28
CA GLU A 34 -9.94 20.71 -9.37
C GLU A 34 -10.36 19.23 -9.29
N GLN A 35 -10.50 18.56 -10.42
CA GLN A 35 -11.15 17.26 -10.50
C GLN A 35 -10.18 16.08 -10.50
N ASN A 36 -8.91 16.30 -10.87
CA ASN A 36 -7.98 15.20 -11.10
C ASN A 36 -7.67 14.40 -9.82
N PHE A 37 -7.77 13.08 -9.95
CA PHE A 37 -7.54 12.13 -8.86
C PHE A 37 -6.11 12.19 -8.30
N LYS A 38 -5.09 12.41 -9.15
CA LYS A 38 -3.69 12.48 -8.73
C LYS A 38 -3.43 13.65 -7.78
N ILE A 39 -3.99 14.83 -8.08
CA ILE A 39 -3.85 16.02 -7.22
C ILE A 39 -4.53 15.78 -5.88
N ARG A 40 -5.67 15.09 -5.86
CA ARG A 40 -6.36 14.73 -4.62
C ARG A 40 -5.53 13.77 -3.76
N ILE A 41 -4.91 12.75 -4.37
CA ILE A 41 -3.97 11.86 -3.63
C ILE A 41 -2.80 12.68 -3.08
N ALA A 42 -2.17 13.51 -3.90
CA ALA A 42 -1.03 14.32 -3.48
C ALA A 42 -1.38 15.28 -2.34
N ARG A 43 -2.62 15.79 -2.30
CA ARG A 43 -3.13 16.60 -1.20
C ARG A 43 -3.34 15.77 0.07
N GLU A 44 -3.84 14.54 -0.05
CA GLU A 44 -3.98 13.63 1.09
C GLU A 44 -2.61 13.22 1.65
N ASP A 45 -1.60 13.02 0.79
CA ASP A 45 -0.21 12.74 1.19
C ASP A 45 0.36 13.83 2.13
N ILE A 46 -0.04 15.11 1.94
CA ILE A 46 0.34 16.20 2.86
C ILE A 46 -0.27 15.96 4.24
N GLY A 47 -1.55 15.62 4.31
CA GLY A 47 -2.23 15.30 5.58
C GLY A 47 -1.59 14.12 6.30
N THR A 48 -1.20 13.07 5.57
CA THR A 48 -0.47 11.93 6.16
C THR A 48 0.89 12.35 6.71
N SER A 49 1.61 13.22 6.00
CA SER A 49 2.90 13.74 6.45
C SER A 49 2.74 14.61 7.70
N GLU A 50 1.74 15.49 7.72
CA GLU A 50 1.39 16.27 8.90
C GLU A 50 1.10 15.38 10.11
N ALA A 51 0.31 14.31 9.93
CA ALA A 51 0.05 13.33 10.97
C ALA A 51 1.34 12.65 11.46
N LEU A 52 2.29 12.34 10.58
CA LEU A 52 3.60 11.82 10.97
C LEU A 52 4.41 12.84 11.77
N SER A 53 4.33 14.13 11.45
CA SER A 53 5.00 15.19 12.22
C SER A 53 4.39 15.38 13.62
N LEU A 54 3.07 15.24 13.73
CA LEU A 54 2.36 15.26 15.00
C LEU A 54 2.69 14.00 15.83
N SER A 55 2.72 12.83 15.20
CA SER A 55 3.16 11.57 15.81
C SER A 55 4.62 11.64 16.30
N ALA A 56 5.52 12.22 15.51
CA ALA A 56 6.90 12.46 15.96
C ALA A 56 6.95 13.40 17.18
N ARG A 57 6.06 14.39 17.24
CA ARG A 57 5.93 15.30 18.39
C ARG A 57 5.41 14.60 19.64
N THR A 58 4.57 13.57 19.53
CA THR A 58 4.05 12.86 20.71
C THR A 58 5.16 12.19 21.53
N ASN A 59 6.27 11.82 20.89
CA ASN A 59 7.44 11.24 21.56
C ASN A 59 8.13 12.18 22.56
N PHE A 60 7.86 13.49 22.55
CA PHE A 60 8.34 14.42 23.58
C PHE A 60 7.57 14.31 24.89
N PHE A 61 6.36 13.75 24.85
CA PHE A 61 5.48 13.64 26.00
C PHE A 61 5.59 12.25 26.63
N PRO A 62 5.21 12.10 27.92
CA PRO A 62 5.18 10.79 28.54
C PRO A 62 4.16 9.88 27.85
N ASN A 63 4.54 8.63 27.63
CA ASN A 63 3.63 7.60 27.17
C ASN A 63 2.95 6.95 28.39
N ILE A 64 1.62 6.90 28.37
CA ILE A 64 0.80 6.25 29.39
C ILE A 64 0.20 4.99 28.77
N SER A 65 0.46 3.84 29.38
CA SER A 65 -0.15 2.57 28.99
C SER A 65 -0.79 1.90 30.19
N ALA A 66 -1.90 1.20 29.98
CA ALA A 66 -2.57 0.39 30.98
C ALA A 66 -2.81 -1.00 30.40
N ASN A 67 -2.34 -2.02 31.11
CA ASN A 67 -2.41 -3.40 30.65
C ASN A 67 -3.12 -4.23 31.72
N GLY A 68 -3.98 -5.14 31.28
CA GLY A 68 -4.61 -6.16 32.10
C GLY A 68 -4.34 -7.53 31.49
N LEU A 69 -3.89 -8.48 32.31
CA LEU A 69 -3.63 -9.85 31.95
C LEU A 69 -4.44 -10.78 32.84
N TYR A 70 -5.21 -11.66 32.22
CA TYR A 70 -5.81 -12.80 32.87
C TYR A 70 -5.19 -14.06 32.28
N ASN A 71 -4.52 -14.84 33.13
CA ASN A 71 -3.96 -16.13 32.77
C ASN A 71 -4.60 -17.22 33.62
N ARG A 72 -5.05 -18.30 32.98
CA ARG A 72 -5.57 -19.47 33.67
C ARG A 72 -4.68 -20.66 33.39
N SER A 73 -4.04 -21.19 34.42
CA SER A 73 -3.26 -22.43 34.32
C SER A 73 -4.10 -23.64 34.74
N ASN A 74 -4.18 -24.64 33.86
CA ASN A 74 -4.90 -25.90 34.12
C ASN A 74 -4.02 -26.96 34.78
N ARG A 75 -2.71 -26.72 34.91
CA ARG A 75 -1.77 -27.60 35.61
C ARG A 75 -0.92 -26.77 36.56
N LYS A 76 -0.72 -27.28 37.77
CA LYS A 76 0.30 -26.73 38.67
C LYS A 76 1.66 -27.17 38.15
N LEU A 77 2.63 -26.25 38.16
CA LEU A 77 3.99 -26.56 37.80
C LEU A 77 4.65 -27.22 39.02
N SER A 78 4.83 -28.54 38.98
CA SER A 78 5.59 -29.23 40.01
C SER A 78 7.08 -29.05 39.73
N LEU A 79 7.84 -28.54 40.70
CA LEU A 79 9.30 -28.43 40.59
C LEU A 79 10.03 -29.76 40.78
N LEU A 80 9.36 -30.77 41.34
CA LEU A 80 9.86 -32.14 41.41
C LEU A 80 9.03 -33.07 40.51
N SER A 81 9.67 -34.09 39.93
CA SER A 81 9.01 -35.12 39.12
C SER A 81 8.24 -36.15 39.98
N GLY A 82 8.63 -36.30 41.24
CA GLY A 82 8.05 -37.18 42.25
C GLY A 82 8.56 -36.79 43.64
N ASP A 83 8.14 -37.52 44.66
CA ASP A 83 8.75 -37.39 45.99
C ASP A 83 10.25 -37.73 45.92
N ALA A 84 11.10 -36.82 46.38
CA ALA A 84 12.53 -37.04 46.37
C ALA A 84 13.02 -37.47 47.75
N LEU A 85 13.81 -38.54 47.78
CA LEU A 85 14.53 -38.98 48.96
C LEU A 85 15.97 -38.48 48.83
N VAL A 86 16.31 -37.42 49.55
CA VAL A 86 17.66 -36.84 49.51
C VAL A 86 18.49 -37.45 50.64
N PRO A 87 19.68 -38.01 50.36
CA PRO A 87 20.52 -38.63 51.39
C PRO A 87 21.03 -37.61 52.40
N VAL A 88 20.98 -37.96 53.68
CA VAL A 88 21.52 -37.14 54.78
C VAL A 88 22.94 -37.59 55.06
N VAL A 89 23.88 -36.68 54.83
CA VAL A 89 25.30 -36.88 55.10
C VAL A 89 25.59 -36.45 56.54
N PRO A 90 26.07 -37.35 57.43
CA PRO A 90 26.41 -36.97 58.80
C PRO A 90 27.66 -36.08 58.82
N PHE A 91 27.75 -35.16 59.78
CA PHE A 91 28.88 -34.23 59.90
C PHE A 91 30.24 -34.94 60.01
N SER A 92 30.26 -36.17 60.53
CA SER A 92 31.47 -36.99 60.69
C SER A 92 32.10 -37.41 59.36
N SER A 93 31.33 -37.36 58.26
CA SER A 93 31.80 -37.71 56.91
C SER A 93 32.13 -36.49 56.03
N ILE A 94 32.14 -35.29 56.63
CA ILE A 94 32.53 -34.05 55.97
C ILE A 94 33.95 -33.73 56.40
N ASN A 95 34.85 -33.54 55.44
CA ASN A 95 36.23 -33.18 55.75
C ASN A 95 36.26 -31.75 56.35
N PRO A 96 36.78 -31.54 57.58
CA PRO A 96 36.80 -30.24 58.23
C PRO A 96 37.62 -29.16 57.50
N GLU A 97 38.59 -29.57 56.68
CA GLU A 97 39.50 -28.65 55.98
C GLU A 97 38.95 -28.22 54.62
N THR A 98 38.25 -29.10 53.91
CA THR A 98 37.74 -28.82 52.55
C THR A 98 36.23 -28.55 52.52
N GLY A 99 35.50 -28.91 53.58
CA GLY A 99 34.04 -28.79 53.66
C GLY A 99 33.29 -29.72 52.69
N GLN A 100 34.00 -30.65 52.04
CA GLN A 100 33.42 -31.58 51.07
C GLN A 100 33.13 -32.92 51.72
N PHE A 101 32.14 -33.61 51.16
CA PHE A 101 31.82 -34.98 51.53
C PHE A 101 32.97 -35.92 51.15
N ASP A 102 33.49 -36.67 52.12
CA ASP A 102 34.47 -37.73 51.90
C ASP A 102 33.88 -39.06 52.37
N PRO A 103 33.54 -39.97 51.44
CA PRO A 103 32.96 -41.28 51.74
C PRO A 103 33.81 -42.16 52.69
N ASN A 104 35.11 -41.86 52.85
CA ASN A 104 36.04 -42.71 53.59
C ASN A 104 36.25 -42.29 55.05
N LEU A 105 35.79 -41.10 55.46
CA LEU A 105 36.02 -40.59 56.82
C LEU A 105 35.19 -41.32 57.88
N ASP A 106 33.91 -41.59 57.58
CA ASP A 106 33.03 -42.35 58.46
C ASP A 106 32.00 -43.16 57.66
N PRO A 107 32.46 -44.20 56.93
CA PRO A 107 31.59 -44.97 56.05
C PRO A 107 30.51 -45.72 56.84
N ALA A 108 30.82 -46.14 58.07
CA ALA A 108 29.95 -46.96 58.93
C ALA A 108 28.68 -46.26 59.43
N ASN A 109 28.68 -44.92 59.51
CA ASN A 109 27.48 -44.12 59.86
C ASN A 109 26.85 -43.42 58.64
N THR A 110 27.56 -43.44 57.50
CA THR A 110 27.12 -42.76 56.27
C THR A 110 26.34 -43.70 55.35
N PHE A 111 26.82 -44.94 55.19
CA PHE A 111 26.26 -45.93 54.27
C PHE A 111 25.69 -47.15 54.97
N VAL A 112 24.76 -47.83 54.29
CA VAL A 112 24.21 -49.11 54.75
C VAL A 112 25.12 -50.24 54.29
N PHE A 113 25.55 -51.09 55.21
CA PHE A 113 26.31 -52.31 54.90
C PHE A 113 25.42 -53.54 54.99
N ASN A 114 25.61 -54.48 54.07
CA ASN A 114 24.92 -55.75 54.14
C ASN A 114 25.51 -56.59 55.29
N PRO A 115 24.69 -57.05 56.26
CA PRO A 115 25.17 -57.75 57.45
C PRO A 115 25.79 -59.13 57.15
N ILE A 116 25.59 -59.68 55.94
CA ILE A 116 26.08 -60.99 55.54
C ILE A 116 27.31 -60.90 54.63
N SER A 117 27.35 -59.94 53.70
CA SER A 117 28.47 -59.80 52.74
C SER A 117 29.50 -58.73 53.11
N GLY A 118 29.25 -57.92 54.14
CA GLY A 118 30.17 -56.87 54.62
C GLY A 118 30.42 -55.72 53.64
N GLY A 119 29.87 -55.79 52.43
CA GLY A 119 29.97 -54.74 51.41
C GLY A 119 28.90 -53.66 51.57
N MET A 120 29.19 -52.46 51.08
CA MET A 120 28.23 -51.36 50.99
C MET A 120 27.05 -51.80 50.10
N LEU A 121 25.82 -51.52 50.55
CA LEU A 121 24.64 -51.76 49.75
C LEU A 121 24.54 -50.69 48.67
N HIS A 122 24.44 -51.10 47.41
CA HIS A 122 24.28 -50.19 46.29
C HIS A 122 22.86 -50.33 45.73
N ASP A 123 22.27 -49.21 45.30
CA ASP A 123 20.97 -49.19 44.65
C ASP A 123 21.04 -49.79 43.23
N LYS A 124 19.89 -49.97 42.58
CA LYS A 124 19.74 -50.48 41.21
C LYS A 124 20.62 -49.74 40.19
N ASP A 125 20.91 -48.47 40.44
CA ASP A 125 21.76 -47.61 39.59
C ASP A 125 23.25 -47.62 40.00
N GLY A 126 23.65 -48.47 40.95
CA GLY A 126 25.05 -48.67 41.36
C GLY A 126 25.60 -47.67 42.39
N ASN A 127 24.75 -46.75 42.89
CA ASN A 127 25.12 -45.75 43.91
C ASN A 127 25.04 -46.33 45.33
N PRO A 128 25.95 -45.97 46.26
CA PRO A 128 25.89 -46.46 47.63
C PRO A 128 24.67 -45.89 48.38
N VAL A 129 23.97 -46.76 49.10
CA VAL A 129 22.75 -46.43 49.85
C VAL A 129 23.14 -45.80 51.18
N PHE A 130 22.61 -44.62 51.47
CA PHE A 130 22.86 -43.88 52.70
C PHE A 130 21.96 -44.40 53.83
N GLN A 131 22.38 -44.22 55.08
CA GLN A 131 21.58 -44.70 56.22
C GLN A 131 20.29 -43.91 56.42
N ASN A 132 20.35 -42.59 56.23
CA ASN A 132 19.25 -41.68 56.49
C ASN A 132 18.90 -40.93 55.20
N TYR A 133 17.60 -40.84 54.91
CA TYR A 133 17.07 -40.05 53.82
C TYR A 133 16.07 -39.03 54.34
N THR A 134 16.15 -37.80 53.83
CA THR A 134 15.13 -36.78 54.05
C THR A 134 14.10 -36.89 52.93
N TRP A 135 12.84 -37.02 53.29
CA TRP A 135 11.72 -37.01 52.35
C TRP A 135 11.33 -35.57 51.99
N LEU A 136 11.43 -35.25 50.71
CA LEU A 136 10.96 -34.00 50.13
C LEU A 136 9.64 -34.26 49.38
N PRO A 137 8.49 -33.90 49.97
CA PRO A 137 7.18 -34.13 49.35
C PRO A 137 6.97 -33.24 48.11
N GLN A 138 6.66 -33.85 46.96
CA GLN A 138 6.44 -33.17 45.69
C GLN A 138 5.36 -32.07 45.78
N ASN A 139 4.29 -32.32 46.51
CA ASN A 139 3.13 -31.42 46.64
C ASN A 139 3.48 -30.07 47.31
N GLN A 140 4.53 -30.02 48.14
CA GLN A 140 4.97 -28.76 48.77
C GLN A 140 5.75 -27.85 47.80
N PHE A 141 6.14 -28.37 46.65
CA PHE A 141 6.89 -27.66 45.61
C PHE A 141 6.08 -27.51 44.31
N GLU A 142 4.76 -27.58 44.40
CA GLU A 142 3.86 -27.20 43.31
C GLU A 142 3.65 -25.68 43.30
N ILE A 143 4.10 -25.01 42.24
CA ILE A 143 3.89 -23.59 42.01
C ILE A 143 2.82 -23.42 40.93
N GLY A 144 1.78 -22.66 41.22
CA GLY A 144 0.80 -22.30 40.19
C GLY A 144 -0.55 -21.94 40.77
N ASN A 145 -0.92 -20.67 40.66
CA ASN A 145 -2.30 -20.25 40.86
C ASN A 145 -3.12 -20.59 39.62
N LYS A 146 -4.29 -21.20 39.81
CA LYS A 146 -5.20 -21.56 38.71
C LYS A 146 -5.61 -20.34 37.90
N ASN A 147 -5.81 -19.20 38.55
CA ASN A 147 -6.15 -17.94 37.92
C ASN A 147 -5.16 -16.88 38.41
N LEU A 148 -4.51 -16.20 37.46
CA LEU A 148 -3.62 -15.08 37.67
C LEU A 148 -4.25 -13.85 37.01
N PHE A 149 -4.55 -12.84 37.82
CA PHE A 149 -4.99 -11.54 37.37
C PHE A 149 -3.88 -10.54 37.64
N MET A 150 -3.39 -9.88 36.60
CA MET A 150 -2.43 -8.80 36.70
C MET A 150 -3.02 -7.57 36.02
N ALA A 151 -2.96 -6.44 36.69
CA ALA A 151 -3.29 -5.16 36.10
C ALA A 151 -2.21 -4.17 36.51
N GLY A 152 -1.81 -3.31 35.58
CA GLY A 152 -0.80 -2.30 35.85
C GLY A 152 -0.89 -1.16 34.85
N ALA A 153 -0.56 0.04 35.31
CA ALA A 153 -0.36 1.21 34.48
C ALA A 153 1.13 1.57 34.48
N ASN A 154 1.67 1.89 33.31
CA ASN A 154 3.06 2.31 33.15
C ASN A 154 3.09 3.73 32.55
N LEU A 155 3.92 4.58 33.14
CA LEU A 155 4.23 5.93 32.67
C LEU A 155 5.71 5.98 32.29
N THR A 156 6.01 6.21 31.02
CA THR A 156 7.38 6.28 30.52
C THR A 156 7.65 7.65 29.92
N GLN A 157 8.59 8.41 30.51
CA GLN A 157 9.01 9.72 30.01
C GLN A 157 10.50 9.70 29.62
N PRO A 158 10.83 9.90 28.33
CA PRO A 158 12.22 10.07 27.93
C PRO A 158 12.71 11.44 28.38
N ILE A 159 13.67 11.47 29.31
CA ILE A 159 14.31 12.73 29.76
C ILE A 159 15.35 13.19 28.74
N TYR A 160 16.19 12.26 28.25
CA TYR A 160 17.18 12.53 27.22
C TYR A 160 17.51 11.27 26.41
N MET A 161 17.52 11.40 25.08
CA MET A 161 17.81 10.30 24.15
C MET A 161 18.87 10.69 23.11
N GLY A 162 19.88 11.48 23.50
CA GLY A 162 20.95 11.88 22.57
C GLY A 162 20.47 12.73 21.38
N GLY A 163 19.35 13.45 21.53
CA GLY A 163 18.73 14.24 20.46
C GLY A 163 17.83 13.46 19.50
N LYS A 164 17.67 12.13 19.64
CA LYS A 164 16.87 11.28 18.75
C LYS A 164 15.46 11.84 18.47
N ILE A 165 14.73 12.25 19.51
CA ILE A 165 13.35 12.75 19.38
C ILE A 165 13.32 14.09 18.64
N ARG A 166 14.29 14.97 18.91
CA ARG A 166 14.41 16.28 18.26
C ARG A 166 14.69 16.13 16.77
N GLU A 167 15.65 15.30 16.41
CA GLU A 167 15.99 15.08 15.01
C GLU A 167 14.87 14.35 14.26
N LEU A 168 14.20 13.39 14.92
CA LEU A 168 13.01 12.74 14.34
C LEU A 168 11.92 13.77 14.02
N TYR A 169 11.60 14.67 14.94
CA TYR A 169 10.62 15.74 14.69
C TYR A 169 11.05 16.68 13.55
N ARG A 170 12.35 17.01 13.47
CA ARG A 170 12.90 17.83 12.38
C ARG A 170 12.78 17.12 11.03
N ILE A 171 13.11 15.83 10.96
CA ILE A 171 12.97 15.00 9.76
C ILE A 171 11.50 14.95 9.32
N SER A 172 10.57 14.71 10.25
CA SER A 172 9.14 14.70 9.91
C SER A 172 8.65 16.06 9.38
N LYS A 173 9.13 17.18 9.94
CA LYS A 173 8.84 18.51 9.38
C LYS A 173 9.36 18.70 7.96
N LEU A 174 10.58 18.21 7.67
CA LEU A 174 11.14 18.25 6.33
C LEU A 174 10.33 17.37 5.37
N ASN A 175 9.84 16.21 5.84
CA ASN A 175 8.96 15.34 5.04
C ASN A 175 7.63 16.03 4.70
N ASN A 176 7.03 16.79 5.61
CA ASN A 176 5.87 17.62 5.26
C ASN A 176 6.21 18.59 4.13
N LYS A 177 7.38 19.24 4.20
CA LYS A 177 7.79 20.18 3.15
C LYS A 177 8.03 19.48 1.81
N ILE A 178 8.58 18.27 1.84
CA ILE A 178 8.74 17.44 0.65
C ILE A 178 7.37 17.08 0.06
N ALA A 179 6.38 16.73 0.89
CA ALA A 179 5.03 16.46 0.44
C ALA A 179 4.36 17.69 -0.21
N GLU A 180 4.53 18.89 0.37
CA GLU A 180 4.07 20.14 -0.24
C GLU A 180 4.71 20.38 -1.61
N LEU A 181 6.03 20.24 -1.71
CA LEU A 181 6.77 20.41 -2.98
C LEU A 181 6.37 19.36 -4.01
N LYS A 182 6.11 18.12 -3.57
CA LYS A 182 5.60 17.05 -4.42
C LYS A 182 4.22 17.40 -4.97
N LEU A 183 3.33 17.99 -4.17
CA LEU A 183 2.04 18.48 -4.67
C LEU A 183 2.23 19.54 -5.77
N THR A 184 3.10 20.53 -5.55
CA THR A 184 3.39 21.54 -6.57
C THR A 184 3.99 20.93 -7.84
N HIS A 185 4.87 19.94 -7.69
CA HIS A 185 5.43 19.23 -8.84
C HIS A 185 4.36 18.46 -9.63
N GLU A 186 3.49 17.71 -8.95
CA GLU A 186 2.38 16.99 -9.58
C GLU A 186 1.38 17.94 -10.28
N GLN A 187 1.15 19.13 -9.71
CA GLN A 187 0.34 20.17 -10.36
C GLN A 187 0.97 20.65 -11.67
N ASN A 188 2.27 20.93 -11.66
CA ASN A 188 2.99 21.38 -12.85
C ASN A 188 3.05 20.29 -13.93
N GLU A 189 3.33 19.04 -13.56
CA GLU A 189 3.33 17.89 -14.46
C GLU A 189 1.94 17.66 -15.08
N LEU A 190 0.87 17.81 -14.29
CA LEU A 190 -0.49 17.72 -14.78
C LEU A 190 -0.80 18.86 -15.76
N MET A 191 -0.44 20.10 -15.43
CA MET A 191 -0.66 21.25 -16.31
C MET A 191 0.08 21.09 -17.64
N TYR A 192 1.32 20.61 -17.61
CA TYR A 192 2.11 20.30 -18.81
C TYR A 192 1.46 19.18 -19.63
N SER A 193 1.06 18.09 -18.99
CA SER A 193 0.38 16.96 -19.65
C SER A 193 -0.93 17.38 -20.31
N VAL A 194 -1.72 18.24 -19.65
CA VAL A 194 -2.97 18.78 -20.20
C VAL A 194 -2.68 19.63 -21.43
N GLU A 195 -1.67 20.49 -21.39
CA GLU A 195 -1.29 21.34 -22.52
C GLU A 195 -0.80 20.52 -23.71
N GLU A 196 0.06 19.53 -23.49
CA GLU A 196 0.53 18.62 -24.53
C GLU A 196 -0.65 17.90 -25.20
N ASN A 197 -1.58 17.35 -24.40
CA ASN A 197 -2.74 16.62 -24.92
C ASN A 197 -3.75 17.55 -25.62
N TYR A 198 -3.92 18.77 -25.13
CA TYR A 198 -4.75 19.80 -25.77
C TYR A 198 -4.25 20.09 -27.19
N TRP A 199 -2.97 20.41 -27.34
CA TRP A 199 -2.36 20.66 -28.65
C TRP A 199 -2.35 19.42 -29.54
N ARG A 200 -2.19 18.22 -28.94
CA ARG A 200 -2.30 16.95 -29.67
C ARG A 200 -3.68 16.77 -30.29
N VAL A 201 -4.77 17.03 -29.55
CA VAL A 201 -6.13 16.95 -30.10
C VAL A 201 -6.30 17.90 -31.28
N ILE A 202 -5.87 19.16 -31.14
CA ILE A 202 -5.96 20.16 -32.22
C ILE A 202 -5.16 19.70 -33.45
N SER A 203 -3.94 19.18 -33.25
CA SER A 203 -3.10 18.69 -34.35
C SER A 203 -3.73 17.53 -35.13
N VAL A 204 -4.40 16.61 -34.43
CA VAL A 204 -5.09 15.47 -35.05
C VAL A 204 -6.37 15.95 -35.75
N GLN A 205 -7.08 16.92 -35.17
CA GLN A 205 -8.26 17.52 -35.79
C GLN A 205 -7.92 18.20 -37.11
N GLU A 206 -6.82 18.97 -37.17
CA GLU A 206 -6.36 19.59 -38.41
C GLU A 206 -5.87 18.55 -39.43
N LYS A 207 -5.28 17.45 -38.97
CA LYS A 207 -4.93 16.32 -39.84
C LYS A 207 -6.17 15.66 -40.46
N VAL A 208 -7.27 15.56 -39.72
CA VAL A 208 -8.57 15.07 -40.25
C VAL A 208 -9.06 16.02 -41.34
N LYS A 209 -9.11 17.33 -41.08
CA LYS A 209 -9.51 18.34 -42.08
C LYS A 209 -8.61 18.31 -43.33
N MET A 210 -7.30 18.14 -43.16
CA MET A 210 -6.35 17.99 -44.26
C MET A 210 -6.69 16.77 -45.14
N LEU A 211 -6.99 15.63 -44.52
CA LEU A 211 -7.34 14.39 -45.22
C LEU A 211 -8.69 14.50 -45.96
N GLU A 212 -9.68 15.17 -45.37
CA GLU A 212 -10.95 15.47 -46.04
C GLU A 212 -10.73 16.33 -47.30
N ASN A 213 -9.92 17.38 -47.18
CA ASN A 213 -9.54 18.22 -48.32
C ASN A 213 -8.75 17.44 -49.39
N TYR A 214 -7.87 16.52 -48.97
CA TYR A 214 -7.12 15.66 -49.88
C TYR A 214 -8.02 14.68 -50.64
N ILE A 215 -9.02 14.08 -49.96
CA ILE A 215 -10.02 13.22 -50.61
C ILE A 215 -10.86 14.03 -51.61
N ASN A 216 -11.26 15.25 -51.25
CA ASN A 216 -11.98 16.14 -52.17
C ASN A 216 -11.14 16.48 -53.42
N LEU A 217 -9.83 16.70 -53.26
CA LEU A 217 -8.92 16.93 -54.38
C LEU A 217 -8.80 15.69 -55.28
N LEU A 218 -8.63 14.50 -54.69
CA LEU A 218 -8.58 13.23 -55.44
C LEU A 218 -9.89 12.94 -56.19
N SER A 219 -11.04 13.27 -55.58
CA SER A 219 -12.34 13.16 -56.23
C SER A 219 -12.44 14.05 -57.47
N LYS A 220 -11.95 15.28 -57.41
CA LYS A 220 -11.91 16.18 -58.57
C LYS A 220 -10.97 15.65 -59.65
N LEU A 221 -9.77 15.23 -59.26
CA LEU A 221 -8.80 14.63 -60.19
C LEU A 221 -9.38 13.39 -60.90
N LYS A 222 -10.13 12.56 -60.19
CA LYS A 222 -10.80 11.39 -60.78
C LYS A 222 -11.79 11.79 -61.86
N ILE A 223 -12.61 12.82 -61.63
CA ILE A 223 -13.57 13.33 -62.61
C ILE A 223 -12.84 13.83 -63.86
N ASP A 224 -11.74 14.58 -63.70
CA ASP A 224 -10.96 15.09 -64.83
C ASP A 224 -10.33 13.95 -65.66
N LEU A 225 -9.80 12.92 -64.98
CA LEU A 225 -9.23 11.74 -65.65
C LEU A 225 -10.29 10.90 -66.36
N GLU A 226 -11.49 10.75 -65.78
CA GLU A 226 -12.61 10.08 -66.45
C GLU A 226 -12.99 10.81 -67.75
N GLY A 227 -12.99 12.15 -67.74
CA GLY A 227 -13.15 12.96 -68.95
C GLY A 227 -12.07 12.65 -70.00
N LEU A 228 -10.79 12.72 -69.62
CA LEU A 228 -9.66 12.45 -70.52
C LEU A 228 -9.65 11.01 -71.06
N TYR A 229 -10.09 10.03 -70.27
CA TYR A 229 -10.20 8.64 -70.68
C TYR A 229 -11.29 8.44 -71.74
N ASN A 230 -12.44 9.10 -71.56
CA ASN A 230 -13.53 9.07 -72.54
C ASN A 230 -13.12 9.72 -73.88
N GLU A 231 -12.24 10.71 -73.84
CA GLU A 231 -11.61 11.32 -75.02
C GLU A 231 -10.41 10.53 -75.57
N GLY A 232 -10.07 9.38 -74.95
CA GLY A 232 -9.00 8.48 -75.40
C GLY A 232 -7.57 8.97 -75.14
N ILE A 233 -7.38 9.98 -74.29
CA ILE A 233 -6.08 10.64 -74.03
C ILE A 233 -5.23 9.85 -73.01
N ILE A 234 -5.86 9.19 -72.04
CA ILE A 234 -5.18 8.45 -70.96
C ILE A 234 -5.60 6.97 -70.94
N ILE A 235 -4.88 6.15 -70.17
CA ILE A 235 -5.20 4.73 -70.00
C ILE A 235 -5.98 4.47 -68.71
N LYS A 236 -6.75 3.38 -68.67
CA LYS A 236 -7.52 2.97 -67.48
C LYS A 236 -6.64 2.74 -66.23
N ASN A 237 -5.36 2.45 -66.42
CA ASN A 237 -4.40 2.32 -65.32
C ASN A 237 -4.28 3.61 -64.49
N ASP A 238 -4.38 4.78 -65.13
CA ASP A 238 -4.24 6.07 -64.46
C ASP A 238 -5.43 6.33 -63.52
N ILE A 239 -6.65 5.98 -63.96
CA ILE A 239 -7.85 6.01 -63.12
C ILE A 239 -7.71 5.04 -61.94
N LEU A 240 -7.28 3.80 -62.20
CA LEU A 240 -7.09 2.80 -61.13
C LEU A 240 -6.05 3.24 -60.10
N ARG A 241 -5.00 3.96 -60.51
CA ARG A 241 -4.00 4.53 -59.59
C ARG A 241 -4.61 5.58 -58.67
N VAL A 242 -5.48 6.45 -59.19
CA VAL A 242 -6.20 7.43 -58.36
C VAL A 242 -7.22 6.77 -57.45
N ASP A 243 -7.89 5.70 -57.90
CA ASP A 243 -8.79 4.91 -57.04
C ASP A 243 -8.04 4.28 -55.86
N VAL A 244 -6.87 3.68 -56.09
CA VAL A 244 -6.01 3.15 -55.01
C VAL A 244 -5.62 4.27 -54.04
N LYS A 245 -5.22 5.44 -54.54
CA LYS A 245 -4.86 6.60 -53.69
C LYS A 245 -6.05 7.13 -52.89
N THR A 246 -7.25 7.11 -53.47
CA THR A 246 -8.48 7.51 -52.79
C THR A 246 -8.81 6.55 -51.65
N ASN A 247 -8.70 5.24 -51.89
CA ASN A 247 -8.90 4.22 -50.86
C ASN A 247 -7.86 4.33 -49.74
N GLU A 248 -6.58 4.56 -50.07
CA GLU A 248 -5.53 4.84 -49.09
C GLU A 248 -5.83 6.09 -48.25
N ALA A 249 -6.30 7.18 -48.89
CA ALA A 249 -6.68 8.41 -48.21
C ALA A 249 -7.88 8.22 -47.28
N GLN A 250 -8.90 7.47 -47.70
CA GLN A 250 -10.06 7.13 -46.86
C GLN A 250 -9.67 6.26 -45.66
N LEU A 251 -8.79 5.28 -45.85
CA LEU A 251 -8.24 4.49 -44.75
C LEU A 251 -7.50 5.39 -43.74
N ASN A 252 -6.70 6.33 -44.24
CA ASN A 252 -5.99 7.29 -43.39
C ASN A 252 -6.94 8.24 -42.67
N LEU A 253 -8.03 8.68 -43.32
CA LEU A 253 -9.09 9.47 -42.69
C LEU A 253 -9.72 8.68 -41.54
N PHE A 254 -10.15 7.43 -41.78
CA PHE A 254 -10.73 6.57 -40.75
C PHE A 254 -9.79 6.39 -39.55
N LYS A 255 -8.50 6.14 -39.81
CA LYS A 255 -7.47 6.05 -38.76
C LYS A 255 -7.31 7.37 -38.00
N ALA A 256 -7.29 8.51 -38.70
CA ALA A 256 -7.17 9.82 -38.09
C ALA A 256 -8.39 10.19 -37.24
N THR A 257 -9.62 9.86 -37.70
CA THR A 257 -10.85 10.06 -36.93
C THR A 257 -10.87 9.23 -35.65
N ASN A 258 -10.44 7.97 -35.72
CA ASN A 258 -10.30 7.14 -34.52
C ASN A 258 -9.19 7.70 -33.60
N GLY A 259 -8.08 8.16 -34.18
CA GLY A 259 -7.01 8.83 -33.44
C GLY A 259 -7.47 10.11 -32.74
N LEU A 260 -8.38 10.88 -33.36
CA LEU A 260 -8.98 12.08 -32.78
C LEU A 260 -9.80 11.72 -31.54
N LYS A 261 -10.69 10.72 -31.67
CA LYS A 261 -11.49 10.22 -30.54
C LYS A 261 -10.62 9.74 -29.39
N LEU A 262 -9.56 8.98 -29.68
CA LEU A 262 -8.61 8.53 -28.65
C LEU A 262 -7.88 9.70 -27.99
N SER A 263 -7.49 10.72 -28.76
CA SER A 263 -6.83 11.91 -28.22
C SER A 263 -7.79 12.72 -27.33
N GLN A 264 -9.05 12.83 -27.72
CA GLN A 264 -10.10 13.47 -26.90
C GLN A 264 -10.34 12.69 -25.60
N MET A 265 -10.45 11.36 -25.67
CA MET A 265 -10.58 10.50 -24.48
C MET A 265 -9.40 10.67 -23.53
N ALA A 266 -8.16 10.76 -24.05
CA ALA A 266 -6.97 11.01 -23.25
C ALA A 266 -7.01 12.38 -22.56
N LEU A 267 -7.48 13.42 -23.26
CA LEU A 267 -7.69 14.73 -22.66
C LEU A 267 -8.76 14.69 -21.56
N CYS A 268 -9.92 14.08 -21.82
CA CYS A 268 -11.01 13.88 -20.86
C CYS A 268 -10.51 13.22 -19.57
N GLN A 269 -9.65 12.19 -19.70
CA GLN A 269 -9.04 11.49 -18.57
C GLN A 269 -8.22 12.43 -17.69
N LEU A 270 -7.46 13.36 -18.29
CA LEU A 270 -6.60 14.29 -17.55
C LEU A 270 -7.39 15.39 -16.85
N ILE A 271 -8.42 15.94 -17.51
CA ILE A 271 -9.28 16.98 -16.94
C ILE A 271 -10.34 16.44 -15.97
N GLY A 272 -10.51 15.12 -15.88
CA GLY A 272 -11.45 14.47 -14.95
C GLY A 272 -12.89 14.35 -15.46
N LEU A 273 -13.12 14.57 -16.76
CA LEU A 273 -14.42 14.42 -17.40
C LEU A 273 -14.68 12.96 -17.85
N PRO A 274 -15.95 12.56 -18.04
CA PRO A 274 -16.28 11.27 -18.64
C PRO A 274 -15.63 11.09 -20.02
N PHE A 275 -15.12 9.88 -20.30
CA PHE A 275 -14.38 9.58 -21.53
C PHE A 275 -15.15 9.86 -22.83
N GLU A 276 -16.48 9.75 -22.79
CA GLU A 276 -17.35 9.89 -23.96
C GLU A 276 -17.81 11.33 -24.20
N THR A 277 -17.33 12.30 -23.41
CA THR A 277 -17.71 13.71 -23.58
C THR A 277 -17.16 14.23 -24.90
N GLU A 278 -18.03 14.67 -25.81
CA GLU A 278 -17.60 15.34 -27.04
C GLU A 278 -17.16 16.77 -26.71
N ILE A 279 -15.84 16.99 -26.75
CA ILE A 279 -15.23 18.29 -26.50
C ILE A 279 -14.97 19.02 -27.81
N LEU A 280 -15.44 20.26 -27.90
CA LEU A 280 -15.00 21.23 -28.90
C LEU A 280 -13.95 22.14 -28.28
N LEU A 281 -12.75 22.16 -28.85
CA LEU A 281 -11.67 23.06 -28.42
C LEU A 281 -11.82 24.40 -29.13
N ALA A 282 -11.56 25.49 -28.39
CA ALA A 282 -11.72 26.85 -28.91
C ALA A 282 -10.62 27.24 -29.91
N ASP A 283 -9.42 26.67 -29.79
CA ASP A 283 -8.26 27.04 -30.59
C ASP A 283 -8.15 26.22 -31.89
N SER A 284 -7.57 26.84 -32.92
CA SER A 284 -7.19 26.18 -34.17
C SER A 284 -5.74 26.52 -34.53
N LEU A 285 -5.03 25.61 -35.19
CA LEU A 285 -3.65 25.86 -35.65
C LEU A 285 -3.57 26.93 -36.75
N GLY A 286 -4.72 27.33 -37.32
CA GLY A 286 -4.84 28.33 -38.37
C GLY A 286 -5.33 29.67 -37.84
N GLY A 287 -4.50 30.40 -37.10
CA GLY A 287 -4.69 31.83 -36.88
C GLY A 287 -5.00 32.25 -35.44
N ASN A 288 -3.97 32.29 -34.61
CA ASN A 288 -3.63 33.53 -33.93
C ASN A 288 -2.11 33.65 -33.96
N SER A 289 -1.61 34.42 -34.92
CA SER A 289 -0.22 34.84 -34.95
C SER A 289 0.10 35.57 -33.65
N LEU A 290 1.11 35.09 -32.94
CA LEU A 290 2.06 35.92 -32.19
C LEU A 290 1.41 37.11 -31.46
N GLU A 291 0.79 36.86 -30.31
CA GLU A 291 0.82 37.89 -29.26
C GLU A 291 1.87 37.46 -28.23
N LEU A 292 2.93 38.27 -28.22
CA LEU A 292 4.08 38.28 -27.32
C LEU A 292 3.66 38.37 -25.85
#